data_AF-A0A9P5YLA3-F1
#
_entry.id   AF-A0A9P5YLA3-F1
#
_cell.length_a   1.000
_cell.length_b   1.000
_cell.length_c   1.000
_cell.angle_alpha   90.00
_cell.angle_beta   90.00
_cell.angle_gamma   90.00
#
_symmetry.space_group_name_H-M   'P 1'
#
loop_
_entity.id
_entity.type
_entity.pdbx_description
1 polymer ?
#
loop_
_entity_poly.entity_id
_entity_poly.type
_entity_poly.pdbx_seq_one_letter_code
_entity_poly.pdbx_strand_id
1 'polypeptide(L)'
;NPLFAIFHEPIYCHGKPANWSASRTIQEYDQFSWTQKNDVPVYFTGEMIFPDMFKDYANLRPWAGAAEISAQDANWAPRYDLEQLSKNQVPVSAVTYFDDMYLDFGSAQDTASKIKDTEQYMTN
;
A
#
# COMPACT_ATOMS: atom_id res chain seq x y z
N ASN A 1 -14.23 -7.30 6.19
CA ASN A 1 -14.69 -7.75 4.85
C ASN A 1 -13.57 -8.59 4.23
N PRO A 2 -13.76 -9.88 3.94
CA PRO A 2 -12.69 -10.74 3.40
C PRO A 2 -12.09 -10.24 2.07
N LEU A 3 -12.91 -9.69 1.17
CA LEU A 3 -12.42 -9.16 -0.10
C LEU A 3 -11.45 -8.00 0.12
N PHE A 4 -11.81 -7.10 1.04
CA PHE A 4 -10.92 -6.01 1.43
C PHE A 4 -9.59 -6.57 1.95
N ALA A 5 -9.60 -7.52 2.88
CA ALA A 5 -8.37 -8.07 3.45
C ALA A 5 -7.49 -8.79 2.40
N ILE A 6 -8.10 -9.53 1.47
CA ILE A 6 -7.38 -10.26 0.42
C ILE A 6 -6.75 -9.29 -0.59
N PHE A 7 -7.48 -8.24 -0.99
CA PHE A 7 -7.07 -7.36 -2.08
C PHE A 7 -6.41 -6.05 -1.64
N HIS A 8 -6.32 -5.77 -0.33
CA HIS A 8 -5.75 -4.53 0.21
C HIS A 8 -4.35 -4.22 -0.32
N GLU A 9 -3.47 -5.21 -0.35
CA GLU A 9 -2.10 -5.03 -0.83
C GLU A 9 -1.98 -5.24 -2.35
N PRO A 10 -2.61 -6.27 -2.95
CA PRO A 10 -2.59 -6.50 -4.40
C PRO A 10 -3.03 -5.31 -5.27
N ILE A 11 -3.88 -4.40 -4.78
CA ILE A 11 -4.22 -3.17 -5.52
C ILE A 11 -3.03 -2.24 -5.77
N TYR A 12 -1.86 -2.51 -5.20
CA TYR A 12 -0.62 -1.78 -5.49
C TYR A 12 0.34 -2.53 -6.43
N CYS A 13 0.10 -3.82 -6.71
CA CYS A 13 1.00 -4.62 -7.54
C CYS A 13 1.10 -4.11 -8.99
N HIS A 14 2.32 -4.15 -9.53
CA HIS A 14 2.65 -3.78 -10.90
C HIS A 14 3.87 -4.60 -11.36
N GLY A 15 3.64 -5.69 -12.10
CA GLY A 15 4.71 -6.57 -12.60
C GLY A 15 5.42 -7.40 -11.52
N LYS A 16 5.01 -7.31 -10.25
CA LYS A 16 5.64 -7.97 -9.10
C LYS A 16 4.59 -8.36 -8.06
N PRO A 17 4.81 -9.47 -7.33
CA PRO A 17 3.95 -9.85 -6.23
C PRO A 17 4.09 -8.88 -5.05
N ALA A 18 2.99 -8.69 -4.32
CA ALA A 18 2.96 -8.01 -3.02
C ALA A 18 3.88 -8.74 -2.02
N ASN A 19 3.74 -10.06 -2.00
CA ASN A 19 4.50 -11.00 -1.18
C ASN A 19 4.46 -10.67 0.33
N TRP A 20 3.37 -10.04 0.80
CA TRP A 20 3.23 -9.52 2.17
C TRP A 20 4.22 -8.39 2.49
N SER A 21 4.31 -7.37 1.62
CA SER A 21 5.25 -6.26 1.77
C SER A 21 5.11 -5.54 3.11
N ALA A 22 3.90 -5.24 3.57
CA ALA A 22 3.69 -4.63 4.88
C ALA A 22 4.29 -5.49 6.02
N SER A 23 4.07 -6.81 5.95
CA SER A 23 4.62 -7.75 6.93
C SER A 23 6.13 -7.91 6.86
N ARG A 24 6.75 -7.76 5.68
CA ARG A 24 8.21 -7.80 5.54
C ARG A 24 8.84 -6.49 6.00
N THR A 25 8.29 -5.37 5.55
CA THR A 25 8.80 -4.03 5.84
C THR A 25 8.71 -3.70 7.32
N ILE A 26 7.62 -4.05 8.02
CA ILE A 26 7.48 -3.75 9.44
C ILE A 26 8.57 -4.41 10.31
N GLN A 27 9.14 -5.53 9.86
CA GLN A 27 10.22 -6.23 10.57
C GLN A 27 11.55 -5.47 10.55
N GLU A 28 11.68 -4.47 9.67
CA GLU A 28 12.87 -3.61 9.58
C GLU A 28 12.84 -2.47 10.61
N TYR A 29 11.75 -2.31 11.36
CA TYR A 29 11.52 -1.18 12.28
C TYR A 29 11.17 -1.67 13.70
N ASP A 30 12.16 -1.65 14.58
CA ASP A 30 12.01 -2.09 15.98
C ASP A 30 10.89 -1.37 16.74
N GLN A 31 10.59 -0.11 16.38
CA GLN A 31 9.55 0.70 17.03
C GLN A 31 8.16 0.07 16.95
N PHE A 32 7.89 -0.81 15.98
CA PHE A 32 6.63 -1.52 15.82
C PHE A 32 6.62 -2.88 16.53
N SER A 33 7.75 -3.30 17.12
CA SER A 33 7.86 -4.58 17.82
C SER A 33 7.41 -4.46 19.26
N TRP A 34 6.34 -5.18 19.61
CA TRP A 34 5.87 -5.30 20.99
C TRP A 34 6.81 -6.11 21.90
N THR A 35 7.81 -6.77 21.32
CA THR A 35 8.82 -7.54 22.05
C THR A 35 10.05 -6.72 22.46
N GLN A 36 10.10 -5.44 22.08
CA GLN A 36 11.19 -4.55 22.46
C GLN A 36 11.27 -4.39 23.99
N LYS A 37 12.49 -4.42 24.54
CA LYS A 37 12.74 -4.36 26.01
C LYS A 37 13.04 -2.96 26.51
N ASN A 38 12.97 -1.99 25.62
CA ASN A 38 13.30 -0.61 25.86
C ASN A 38 11.98 0.04 26.26
N ASP A 39 11.90 0.85 27.33
CA ASP A 39 10.66 1.50 27.83
C ASP A 39 10.06 2.54 26.85
N VAL A 40 10.21 2.35 25.55
CA VAL A 40 9.65 3.15 24.46
C VAL A 40 8.25 2.64 24.08
N PRO A 41 7.31 3.54 23.77
CA PRO A 41 6.01 3.17 23.23
C PRO A 41 6.14 2.36 21.94
N VAL A 42 5.28 1.37 21.77
CA VAL A 42 5.13 0.62 20.53
C VAL A 42 4.31 1.44 19.55
N TYR A 43 4.79 1.56 18.32
CA TYR A 43 4.11 2.30 17.27
C TYR A 43 3.01 1.43 16.65
N PHE A 44 1.89 2.06 16.32
CA PHE A 44 0.80 1.42 15.60
C PHE A 44 0.92 1.68 14.11
N THR A 45 0.52 0.71 13.30
CA THR A 45 0.34 0.94 11.87
C THR A 45 -0.97 1.68 11.61
N GLY A 46 -1.05 2.33 10.45
CA GLY A 46 -2.33 2.71 9.88
C GLY A 46 -3.09 1.49 9.34
N GLU A 47 -3.64 1.62 8.14
CA GLU A 47 -4.41 0.56 7.49
C GLU A 47 -3.49 -0.44 6.78
N MET A 48 -3.14 -1.54 7.45
CA MET A 48 -2.30 -2.61 6.92
C MET A 48 -2.92 -3.98 7.19
N ILE A 49 -2.72 -4.92 6.27
CA ILE A 49 -3.14 -6.32 6.41
C ILE A 49 -1.91 -7.21 6.56
N PHE A 50 -1.91 -8.06 7.59
CA PHE A 50 -0.84 -8.99 7.90
C PHE A 50 -1.28 -10.44 7.70
N PRO A 51 -0.37 -11.36 7.32
CA PRO A 51 -0.70 -12.78 7.13
C PRO A 51 -1.30 -13.43 8.38
N ASP A 52 -0.88 -13.02 9.58
CA ASP A 52 -1.39 -13.57 10.83
C ASP A 52 -2.86 -13.20 11.11
N MET A 53 -3.37 -12.10 10.52
CA MET A 53 -4.80 -11.76 10.63
C MET A 53 -5.69 -12.85 10.03
N PHE A 54 -5.21 -13.55 8.99
CA PHE A 54 -5.91 -14.69 8.40
C PHE A 54 -5.85 -15.96 9.27
N LYS A 55 -4.96 -16.02 10.26
CA LYS A 55 -4.94 -17.09 11.27
C LYS A 55 -5.81 -16.72 12.47
N ASP A 56 -5.77 -15.46 12.88
CA ASP A 56 -6.38 -15.00 14.12
C ASP A 56 -7.87 -14.73 13.96
N TYR A 57 -8.28 -14.03 12.90
CA TYR A 57 -9.65 -13.57 12.75
C TYR A 57 -10.54 -14.68 12.17
N ALA A 58 -11.54 -15.12 12.95
CA ALA A 58 -12.37 -16.27 12.62
C ALA A 58 -13.05 -16.18 11.24
N ASN A 59 -13.43 -14.98 10.82
CA ASN A 59 -14.04 -14.71 9.52
C ASN A 59 -13.04 -14.66 8.35
N LEU A 60 -11.74 -14.53 8.61
CA LEU A 60 -10.68 -14.53 7.60
C LEU A 60 -10.04 -15.92 7.41
N ARG A 61 -10.05 -16.79 8.43
CA ARG A 61 -9.46 -18.14 8.37
C ARG A 61 -9.83 -18.97 7.13
N PRO A 62 -11.10 -19.03 6.70
CA PRO A 62 -11.46 -19.80 5.50
C PRO A 62 -10.80 -19.29 4.21
N TRP A 63 -10.31 -18.05 4.23
CA TRP A 63 -9.76 -17.35 3.07
C TRP A 63 -8.23 -17.28 3.06
N ALA A 64 -7.55 -17.85 4.06
CA ALA A 64 -6.09 -17.80 4.17
C ALA A 64 -5.38 -18.30 2.90
N GLY A 65 -5.87 -19.38 2.29
CA GLY A 65 -5.31 -19.90 1.03
C GLY A 65 -5.47 -18.93 -0.15
N ALA A 66 -6.61 -18.23 -0.24
CA ALA A 66 -6.83 -17.23 -1.29
C ALA A 66 -5.92 -16.02 -1.10
N ALA A 67 -5.73 -15.59 0.16
CA ALA A 67 -4.83 -14.50 0.48
C ALA A 67 -3.38 -14.83 0.13
N GLU A 68 -2.92 -16.05 0.41
CA GLU A 68 -1.57 -16.49 0.07
C GLU A 68 -1.34 -16.55 -1.45
N ILE A 69 -2.30 -17.11 -2.21
CA ILE A 69 -2.24 -17.13 -3.67
C ILE A 69 -2.14 -15.69 -4.20
N SER A 70 -2.99 -14.78 -3.70
CA SER A 70 -3.00 -13.40 -4.15
C SER A 70 -1.72 -12.64 -3.79
N ALA A 71 -1.13 -12.91 -2.62
CA ALA A 71 0.11 -12.28 -2.18
C ALA A 71 1.31 -12.76 -3.02
N GLN A 72 1.33 -14.03 -3.42
CA GLN A 72 2.43 -14.63 -4.19
C GLN A 72 2.29 -14.44 -5.71
N ASP A 73 1.13 -14.03 -6.21
CA ASP A 73 0.91 -13.90 -7.66
C ASP A 73 1.88 -12.89 -8.26
N ALA A 74 2.75 -13.36 -9.16
CA ALA A 74 3.72 -12.55 -9.88
C ALA A 74 3.20 -12.11 -11.26
N ASN A 75 2.00 -12.55 -11.67
CA ASN A 75 1.44 -12.30 -12.99
C ASN A 75 0.68 -10.96 -13.10
N TRP A 76 0.82 -10.07 -12.11
CA TRP A 76 0.21 -8.74 -12.16
C TRP A 76 0.73 -7.97 -13.38
N ALA A 77 -0.12 -7.78 -14.38
CA ALA A 77 0.22 -6.98 -15.55
C ALA A 77 0.53 -5.53 -15.15
N PRO A 78 1.36 -4.81 -15.94
CA PRO A 78 1.48 -3.37 -15.82
C PRO A 78 0.11 -2.70 -15.91
N ARG A 79 -0.25 -1.91 -14.89
CA ARG A 79 -1.56 -1.24 -14.80
C ARG A 79 -1.62 0.11 -15.50
N TYR A 80 -0.46 0.74 -15.69
CA TYR A 80 -0.36 2.09 -16.22
C TYR A 80 0.69 2.13 -17.32
N ASP A 81 0.36 2.83 -18.40
CA ASP A 81 1.31 3.23 -19.43
C ASP A 81 1.87 4.62 -19.08
N LEU A 82 3.08 4.65 -18.51
CA LEU A 82 3.72 5.89 -18.09
C LEU A 82 4.09 6.79 -19.28
N GLU A 83 4.38 6.21 -20.45
CA GLU A 83 4.66 7.00 -21.64
C GLU A 83 3.38 7.70 -22.11
N GLN A 84 2.25 7.01 -22.10
CA GLN A 84 0.95 7.61 -22.43
C GLN A 84 0.53 8.67 -21.40
N LEU A 85 0.72 8.43 -20.10
CA LEU A 85 0.42 9.41 -19.05
C LEU A 85 1.27 10.68 -19.18
N SER A 86 2.53 10.55 -19.59
CA SER A 86 3.40 11.70 -19.85
C SER A 86 2.95 12.56 -21.05
N LYS A 87 2.07 12.03 -21.91
CA LYS A 87 1.51 12.70 -23.09
C LYS A 87 0.05 13.08 -22.90
N ASN A 88 -0.46 13.03 -21.67
CA ASN A 88 -1.83 13.40 -21.35
C ASN A 88 -2.16 14.82 -21.85
N GLN A 89 -3.39 14.98 -22.34
CA GLN A 89 -3.92 16.26 -22.84
C GLN A 89 -5.17 16.72 -22.08
N VAL A 90 -5.70 15.86 -21.19
CA VAL A 90 -6.86 16.17 -20.36
C VAL A 90 -6.35 16.80 -19.07
N PRO A 91 -6.74 18.04 -18.71
CA PRO A 91 -6.32 18.64 -17.45
C PRO A 91 -6.68 17.74 -16.25
N VAL A 92 -5.73 17.56 -15.33
CA VAL A 92 -5.90 16.79 -14.11
C VAL A 92 -5.77 17.73 -12.93
N SER A 93 -6.82 17.84 -12.11
CA SER A 93 -6.75 18.55 -10.83
C SER A 93 -6.70 17.54 -9.70
N ALA A 94 -5.71 17.67 -8.82
CA ALA A 94 -5.51 16.81 -7.66
C ALA A 94 -5.44 17.64 -6.37
N VAL A 95 -5.92 17.07 -5.27
CA VAL A 95 -5.74 17.62 -3.93
C VAL A 95 -4.77 16.71 -3.18
N THR A 96 -3.78 17.29 -2.51
CA THR A 96 -2.74 16.53 -1.82
C THR A 96 -2.55 17.02 -0.39
N TYR A 97 -2.79 16.06 0.51
CA TYR A 97 -2.30 15.95 1.88
C TYR A 97 -0.79 16.21 2.05
N PHE A 98 -0.30 17.29 2.68
CA PHE A 98 1.14 17.32 3.04
C PHE A 98 1.44 16.30 4.14
N ASP A 99 0.66 16.31 5.23
CA ASP A 99 0.80 15.40 6.37
C ASP A 99 -0.16 14.17 6.27
N ASP A 100 -0.29 13.57 5.09
CA ASP A 100 -1.15 12.39 4.91
C ASP A 100 -0.50 11.12 5.49
N MET A 101 -1.19 10.49 6.45
CA MET A 101 -0.71 9.28 7.11
C MET A 101 -0.74 8.03 6.20
N TYR A 102 -1.58 8.02 5.16
CA TYR A 102 -1.82 6.86 4.30
C TYR A 102 -1.03 6.91 3.00
N LEU A 103 -0.84 8.09 2.43
CA LEU A 103 -0.09 8.28 1.20
C LEU A 103 1.08 9.22 1.43
N ASP A 104 2.29 8.68 1.35
CA ASP A 104 3.52 9.46 1.45
C ASP A 104 3.53 10.62 0.44
N PHE A 105 3.82 11.82 0.93
CA PHE A 105 3.84 13.04 0.13
C PHE A 105 4.83 12.92 -1.03
N GLY A 106 6.02 12.33 -0.80
CA GLY A 106 7.01 12.12 -1.86
C GLY A 106 6.48 11.26 -3.01
N SER A 107 5.77 10.19 -2.68
CA SER A 107 5.11 9.31 -3.64
C SER A 107 3.99 10.02 -4.42
N ALA A 108 3.23 10.90 -3.75
CA ALA A 108 2.24 11.74 -4.41
C ALA A 108 2.89 12.73 -5.39
N GLN A 109 4.00 13.37 -5.01
CA GLN A 109 4.76 14.28 -5.87
C GLN A 109 5.35 13.55 -7.09
N ASP A 110 5.94 12.37 -6.88
CA ASP A 110 6.47 11.53 -7.96
C ASP A 110 5.37 11.18 -8.98
N THR A 111 4.18 10.80 -8.50
CA THR A 111 3.02 10.51 -9.35
C THR A 111 2.57 11.73 -10.16
N ALA A 112 2.37 12.87 -9.50
CA ALA A 112 1.94 14.10 -10.16
C ALA A 112 2.94 14.58 -11.22
N SER A 113 4.24 14.41 -10.98
CA SER A 113 5.29 14.78 -11.94
C SER A 113 5.29 13.95 -13.22
N LYS A 114 4.72 12.73 -13.18
CA LYS A 114 4.69 11.78 -14.31
C LYS A 114 3.47 11.92 -15.21
N ILE A 115 2.41 12.57 -14.72
CA ILE A 115 1.15 12.75 -15.45
C ILE A 115 1.12 14.19 -15.96
N LYS A 116 1.20 14.36 -17.29
CA LYS A 116 1.16 15.70 -17.89
C LYS A 116 -0.17 16.40 -17.62
N ASP A 117 -0.12 17.72 -17.52
CA ASP A 117 -1.25 18.62 -17.23
C ASP A 117 -1.90 18.37 -15.85
N THR A 118 -1.11 17.86 -14.88
CA THR A 118 -1.53 17.76 -13.48
C THR A 118 -1.27 19.05 -12.72
N GLU A 119 -2.31 19.59 -12.11
CA GLU A 119 -2.27 20.71 -11.17
C GLU A 119 -2.66 20.21 -9.77
N GLN A 120 -1.78 20.47 -8.78
CA GLN A 120 -2.02 20.06 -7.40
C GLN A 120 -2.40 21.26 -6.52
N TYR A 121 -3.49 21.11 -5.78
CA TYR A 121 -3.78 21.92 -4.60
C TYR A 121 -3.25 21.18 -3.36
N MET A 122 -2.15 21.68 -2.80
CA MET A 122 -1.52 21.12 -1.60
C MET A 122 -1.99 21.87 -0.35
N THR A 123 -2.31 21.14 0.72
CA THR A 123 -2.88 21.73 1.94
C THR A 123 -2.60 20.88 3.18
N ASN A 124 -3.03 21.43 4.34
CA ASN A 124 -2.58 21.14 5.72
C ASN A 124 -1.20 21.68 6.05
#